data_AF-A0A7V7WZX8-F1
#
_entry.id   AF-A0A7V7WZX8-F1
#
_cell.length_a   1.000
_cell.length_b   1.000
_cell.length_c   1.000
_cell.angle_alpha   90.00
_cell.angle_beta   90.00
_cell.angle_gamma   90.00
#
_symmetry.space_group_name_H-M   'P 1'
#
loop_
_entity.id
_entity.type
_entity.pdbx_description
1 polymer ?
#
loop_
_entity_poly.entity_id
_entity_poly.type
_entity_poly.pdbx_seq_one_letter_code
_entity_poly.pdbx_strand_id
1 'polypeptide(L)'
;MPPAGPSFLRAIVEPSGTSSAPGAIVAAGLAVKPFERATRRSAAMPSTPVRILGVAAAAGCLVAAHSALAQGPAPGPEYPSIMGMDSRLAVWTAAQLHLMFAAFVLAVPMFALFIEYLGWRVARTNPREAQRHDWLAHEMARLLPAAYSLTAITGAALGFLLFTAYPRLMGYLSGIFGPTFVVYPLFFVAETLCLYVWYYSWERLHGERKGLHLILGLLLNVFGTIVMFIADAWATFMMTPAGVDPQGALTSLYDAVWNPGWMPLNVHRLVANITFGALLCSAYAAYRFLMATREEDRALYDWMGYTGNVIALFTMLFLPFAGYYFGFELFAFSATYGVTLMGGVLSWLFIIQAIVIAVLFIGAAYYSWLGLLRIPGSEAQQRWSPVFNVLLIAGFIVWATPHTMAASIEESTGGFHPILGALGVMAPKMIAVTLVLVVLYASYLLYRRAGRVPVVPWHRTGALVQWGAVGLTALVITALGVYGYFAAAEVRIKTSIWQIVVLMVGIVSTFVLDLFLMRGAQTVAQVRWGTLPRRGHYVLIMLAFVIVWLMALMGYARSGVRLNWHVYGIVQDTSPGAGLPSLGEVAVIITAITFVFFVLLAAAFAISGLARAPDVHTGAAVPEPGGA
;
A
#
# COMPACT_ATOMS: atom_id res chain seq x y z
N MET A 1 55.50 12.92 11.32
CA MET A 1 56.66 12.57 12.17
C MET A 1 56.45 13.17 13.56
N PRO A 2 56.84 12.45 14.61
CA PRO A 2 56.25 12.38 15.97
C PRO A 2 56.94 13.41 16.92
N PRO A 3 56.90 13.36 18.29
CA PRO A 3 56.42 12.35 19.28
C PRO A 3 55.57 12.95 20.44
N ALA A 4 54.80 12.22 21.26
CA ALA A 4 54.97 11.02 22.11
C ALA A 4 55.54 11.28 23.53
N GLY A 5 54.69 11.02 24.55
CA GLY A 5 55.02 10.60 25.92
C GLY A 5 55.52 11.66 26.92
N PRO A 6 55.64 11.33 28.24
CA PRO A 6 55.46 10.03 28.88
C PRO A 6 54.65 10.02 30.20
N SER A 7 54.42 8.79 30.69
CA SER A 7 53.87 8.36 31.97
C SER A 7 54.89 8.36 33.13
N PHE A 8 54.43 8.49 34.38
CA PHE A 8 55.13 8.23 35.65
C PHE A 8 54.04 7.97 36.73
N LEU A 9 53.85 6.83 37.43
CA LEU A 9 54.61 5.87 38.27
C LEU A 9 54.34 6.02 39.79
N ARG A 10 54.11 4.86 40.46
CA ARG A 10 54.20 4.48 41.91
C ARG A 10 52.95 4.69 42.79
N ALA A 11 52.64 3.87 43.82
CA ALA A 11 53.46 3.00 44.71
C ALA A 11 52.63 1.82 45.31
N ILE A 12 53.15 0.57 45.42
CA ILE A 12 53.83 -0.13 46.56
C ILE A 12 52.89 -0.57 47.73
N VAL A 13 52.86 -1.89 48.05
CA VAL A 13 53.21 -2.56 49.34
C VAL A 13 52.58 -3.99 49.39
N GLU A 14 53.44 -5.01 49.45
CA GLU A 14 53.25 -6.36 50.03
C GLU A 14 53.95 -6.37 51.44
N PRO A 15 53.77 -7.32 52.41
CA PRO A 15 53.97 -8.79 52.21
C PRO A 15 53.29 -9.81 53.20
N SER A 16 53.51 -11.12 52.91
CA SER A 16 53.57 -12.33 53.80
C SER A 16 52.27 -12.89 54.43
N GLY A 17 52.01 -14.20 54.65
CA GLY A 17 52.70 -15.48 54.45
C GLY A 17 51.95 -16.65 55.14
N THR A 18 51.93 -17.83 54.50
CA THR A 18 51.92 -19.24 55.01
C THR A 18 50.80 -19.89 55.88
N SER A 19 50.27 -20.99 55.32
CA SER A 19 50.03 -22.36 55.88
C SER A 19 48.96 -22.66 56.95
N SER A 20 48.08 -23.64 56.67
CA SER A 20 48.08 -25.00 57.27
C SER A 20 46.72 -25.73 57.08
N ALA A 21 46.80 -27.02 56.72
CA ALA A 21 45.71 -28.00 56.86
C ALA A 21 45.86 -28.76 58.19
N PRO A 22 44.86 -29.55 58.65
CA PRO A 22 45.01 -31.01 58.52
C PRO A 22 43.69 -31.84 58.44
N GLY A 23 43.81 -33.11 58.02
CA GLY A 23 43.01 -34.22 58.60
C GLY A 23 42.16 -35.10 57.65
N ALA A 24 42.62 -36.32 57.39
CA ALA A 24 42.01 -37.37 56.55
C ALA A 24 40.85 -38.20 57.21
N ILE A 25 40.01 -38.90 56.40
CA ILE A 25 39.92 -40.38 56.22
C ILE A 25 38.58 -40.84 55.56
N VAL A 26 38.70 -41.39 54.34
CA VAL A 26 38.19 -42.64 53.70
C VAL A 26 36.67 -43.00 53.54
N ALA A 27 36.27 -43.23 52.27
CA ALA A 27 35.52 -44.38 51.66
C ALA A 27 34.40 -43.91 50.69
N ALA A 28 34.56 -43.92 49.35
CA ALA A 28 34.49 -45.04 48.39
C ALA A 28 33.12 -45.18 47.66
N GLY A 29 33.14 -45.14 46.31
CA GLY A 29 32.24 -45.97 45.47
C GLY A 29 31.22 -45.29 44.53
N LEU A 30 31.58 -45.26 43.23
CA LEU A 30 30.76 -45.64 42.06
C LEU A 30 29.43 -44.92 41.69
N ALA A 31 29.52 -44.17 40.58
CA ALA A 31 28.72 -44.28 39.33
C ALA A 31 27.16 -44.31 39.32
N VAL A 32 26.65 -43.78 38.19
CA VAL A 32 25.33 -44.02 37.55
C VAL A 32 24.25 -42.94 37.77
N LYS A 33 23.98 -42.16 36.71
CA LYS A 33 22.67 -41.54 36.38
C LYS A 33 21.73 -42.66 35.91
N PRO A 34 20.40 -42.64 36.18
CA PRO A 34 19.49 -41.85 35.33
C PRO A 34 18.19 -41.33 35.96
N PHE A 35 17.69 -40.24 35.35
CA PHE A 35 16.29 -39.94 35.00
C PHE A 35 15.17 -40.26 36.01
N GLU A 36 14.56 -39.23 36.61
CA GLU A 36 13.11 -39.20 36.81
C GLU A 36 12.54 -37.78 36.91
N ARG A 37 11.33 -37.63 36.38
CA ARG A 37 10.62 -36.39 36.05
C ARG A 37 9.65 -36.07 37.18
N ALA A 38 9.81 -34.95 37.88
CA ALA A 38 8.75 -34.42 38.76
C ALA A 38 8.85 -32.89 38.92
N THR A 39 7.98 -32.20 38.16
CA THR A 39 7.25 -30.98 38.52
C THR A 39 7.82 -30.09 39.64
N ARG A 40 8.44 -28.97 39.26
CA ARG A 40 8.51 -27.77 40.12
C ARG A 40 7.66 -26.65 39.56
N ARG A 41 6.62 -26.28 40.33
CA ARG A 41 5.92 -24.99 40.27
C ARG A 41 6.96 -23.87 40.31
N SER A 42 7.04 -23.09 39.24
CA SER A 42 7.78 -21.82 39.25
C SER A 42 6.92 -20.75 39.93
N ALA A 43 7.48 -20.09 40.93
CA ALA A 43 6.88 -18.98 41.63
C ALA A 43 6.67 -17.80 40.66
N ALA A 44 5.44 -17.32 40.57
CA ALA A 44 5.09 -16.13 39.80
C ALA A 44 5.66 -14.88 40.50
N MET A 45 6.42 -14.07 39.76
CA MET A 45 6.75 -12.70 40.18
C MET A 45 5.51 -11.79 40.05
N PRO A 46 5.29 -10.83 40.97
CA PRO A 46 4.11 -9.99 40.97
C PRO A 46 4.15 -8.94 39.83
N SER A 47 3.17 -9.01 38.93
CA SER A 47 2.98 -8.16 37.74
C SER A 47 2.22 -6.85 38.01
N THR A 48 2.23 -6.38 39.26
CA THR A 48 1.40 -5.27 39.73
C THR A 48 1.79 -3.88 39.20
N PRO A 49 3.07 -3.46 39.06
CA PRO A 49 3.35 -2.06 38.70
C PRO A 49 2.99 -1.72 37.23
N VAL A 50 3.10 -2.68 36.31
CA VAL A 50 2.81 -2.46 34.88
C VAL A 50 1.30 -2.40 34.60
N ARG A 51 0.51 -3.21 35.33
CA ARG A 51 -0.97 -3.18 35.23
C ARG A 51 -1.56 -1.91 35.84
N ILE A 52 -0.97 -1.44 36.95
CA ILE A 52 -1.41 -0.19 37.61
C ILE A 52 -1.09 1.02 36.72
N LEU A 53 0.07 1.04 36.04
CA LEU A 53 0.42 2.14 35.12
C LEU A 53 -0.50 2.18 33.89
N GLY A 54 -0.85 1.02 33.32
CA GLY A 54 -1.78 0.93 32.18
C GLY A 54 -3.21 1.32 32.53
N VAL A 55 -3.70 0.94 33.71
CA VAL A 55 -5.03 1.33 34.21
C VAL A 55 -5.06 2.81 34.61
N ALA A 56 -3.98 3.34 35.19
CA ALA A 56 -3.87 4.76 35.52
C ALA A 56 -3.77 5.65 34.27
N ALA A 57 -3.09 5.19 33.20
CA ALA A 57 -3.07 5.88 31.92
C ALA A 57 -4.45 5.87 31.24
N ALA A 58 -5.15 4.73 31.26
CA ALA A 58 -6.51 4.63 30.73
C ALA A 58 -7.53 5.47 31.53
N ALA A 59 -7.41 5.48 32.85
CA ALA A 59 -8.22 6.33 33.74
C ALA A 59 -7.87 7.82 33.56
N GLY A 60 -6.59 8.16 33.38
CA GLY A 60 -6.14 9.51 33.07
C GLY A 60 -6.71 10.02 31.74
N CYS A 61 -6.73 9.18 30.70
CA CYS A 61 -7.38 9.50 29.43
C CYS A 61 -8.90 9.67 29.56
N LEU A 62 -9.58 8.85 30.37
CA LEU A 62 -11.02 8.97 30.63
C LEU A 62 -11.37 10.24 31.44
N VAL A 63 -10.54 10.62 32.42
CA VAL A 63 -10.73 11.84 33.21
C VAL A 63 -10.41 13.10 32.39
N ALA A 64 -9.39 13.05 31.53
CA ALA A 64 -9.10 14.12 30.57
C ALA A 64 -10.22 14.28 29.54
N ALA A 65 -10.79 13.17 29.04
CA ALA A 65 -11.95 13.19 28.14
C ALA A 65 -13.19 13.76 28.82
N HIS A 66 -13.44 13.42 30.10
CA HIS A 66 -14.58 13.96 30.85
C HIS A 66 -14.42 15.46 31.19
N SER A 67 -13.19 15.90 31.47
CA SER A 67 -12.88 17.31 31.75
C SER A 67 -12.97 18.19 30.50
N ALA A 68 -12.58 17.66 29.33
CA ALA A 68 -12.75 18.32 28.03
C ALA A 68 -14.22 18.39 27.58
N LEU A 69 -15.07 17.45 28.02
CA LEU A 69 -16.52 17.46 27.76
C LEU A 69 -17.30 18.35 28.75
N ALA A 70 -16.74 18.66 29.92
CA ALA A 70 -17.38 19.45 30.97
C ALA A 70 -17.19 20.98 30.83
N GLN A 71 -16.22 21.42 30.03
CA GLN A 71 -16.04 22.83 29.70
C GLN A 71 -16.63 23.09 28.31
N GLY A 72 -17.87 23.59 28.28
CA GLY A 72 -18.45 24.11 27.03
C GLY A 72 -17.52 25.19 26.45
N PRO A 73 -17.17 25.15 25.16
CA PRO A 73 -16.21 26.09 24.61
C PRO A 73 -16.76 27.52 24.73
N ALA A 74 -15.94 28.43 25.26
CA ALA A 74 -16.14 29.86 25.03
C ALA A 74 -16.18 30.10 23.51
N PRO A 75 -16.96 31.09 23.01
CA PRO A 75 -17.11 31.30 21.57
C PRO A 75 -15.79 31.83 20.99
N GLY A 76 -14.90 30.90 20.63
CA GLY A 76 -13.76 31.14 19.75
C GLY A 76 -14.23 31.26 18.29
N PRO A 77 -13.32 31.64 17.37
CA PRO A 77 -13.62 31.65 15.95
C PRO A 77 -14.15 30.27 15.48
N GLU A 78 -15.15 30.25 14.59
CA GLU A 78 -15.77 29.01 14.07
C GLU A 78 -14.72 28.05 13.48
N TYR A 79 -13.63 28.59 12.93
CA TYR A 79 -12.46 27.87 12.45
C TYR A 79 -11.17 28.52 13.03
N PRO A 80 -10.53 27.90 14.03
CA PRO A 80 -9.31 28.45 14.62
C PRO A 80 -8.09 28.19 13.72
N SER A 81 -7.23 29.21 13.56
CA SER A 81 -5.90 29.00 12.96
C SER A 81 -5.05 28.10 13.86
N ILE A 82 -4.39 27.09 13.28
CA ILE A 82 -3.59 26.12 14.04
C ILE A 82 -2.12 26.35 13.74
N MET A 83 -1.34 26.72 14.75
CA MET A 83 0.10 26.98 14.63
C MET A 83 0.44 28.01 13.53
N GLY A 84 -0.41 29.03 13.34
CA GLY A 84 -0.25 30.04 12.29
C GLY A 84 -0.62 29.57 10.88
N MET A 85 -1.10 28.33 10.72
CA MET A 85 -1.64 27.81 9.47
C MET A 85 -3.17 27.88 9.47
N ASP A 86 -3.74 28.01 8.27
CA ASP A 86 -5.17 27.82 8.05
C ASP A 86 -5.60 26.38 8.45
N SER A 87 -6.79 26.27 9.03
CA SER A 87 -7.33 25.00 9.56
C SER A 87 -7.40 23.91 8.49
N ARG A 88 -7.73 24.27 7.24
CA ARG A 88 -7.86 23.35 6.12
C ARG A 88 -6.51 22.80 5.70
N LEU A 89 -5.49 23.64 5.65
CA LEU A 89 -4.12 23.21 5.31
C LEU A 89 -3.54 22.29 6.39
N ALA A 90 -3.74 22.63 7.66
CA ALA A 90 -3.29 21.81 8.78
C ALA A 90 -3.94 20.41 8.77
N VAL A 91 -5.27 20.37 8.64
CA VAL A 91 -6.02 19.10 8.56
C VAL A 91 -5.67 18.32 7.30
N TRP A 92 -5.53 18.96 6.14
CA TRP A 92 -5.13 18.29 4.91
C TRP A 92 -3.75 17.62 5.06
N THR A 93 -2.77 18.35 5.58
CA THR A 93 -1.40 17.83 5.80
C THR A 93 -1.44 16.61 6.72
N ALA A 94 -2.13 16.72 7.86
CA ALA A 94 -2.24 15.62 8.82
C ALA A 94 -3.02 14.42 8.27
N ALA A 95 -4.14 14.66 7.58
CA ALA A 95 -4.97 13.62 6.99
C ALA A 95 -4.21 12.86 5.91
N GLN A 96 -3.46 13.57 5.08
CA GLN A 96 -2.68 12.98 4.00
C GLN A 96 -1.50 12.15 4.54
N LEU A 97 -0.76 12.66 5.53
CA LEU A 97 0.31 11.90 6.18
C LEU A 97 -0.23 10.63 6.83
N HIS A 98 -1.32 10.74 7.58
CA HIS A 98 -1.94 9.59 8.22
C HIS A 98 -2.42 8.56 7.20
N LEU A 99 -3.09 9.00 6.12
CA LEU A 99 -3.58 8.12 5.06
C LEU A 99 -2.45 7.29 4.43
N MET A 100 -1.30 7.91 4.15
CA MET A 100 -0.17 7.22 3.52
C MET A 100 0.43 6.14 4.44
N PHE A 101 0.56 6.42 5.74
CA PHE A 101 1.02 5.42 6.71
C PHE A 101 -0.02 4.32 6.95
N ALA A 102 -1.31 4.68 7.05
CA ALA A 102 -2.41 3.72 7.18
C ALA A 102 -2.50 2.78 5.96
N ALA A 103 -2.37 3.32 4.75
CA ALA A 103 -2.33 2.53 3.52
C ALA A 103 -1.18 1.53 3.51
N PHE A 104 0.02 1.94 3.93
CA PHE A 104 1.18 1.05 4.04
C PHE A 104 0.96 -0.07 5.05
N VAL A 105 0.48 0.28 6.25
CA VAL A 105 0.26 -0.66 7.35
C VAL A 105 -0.85 -1.67 7.05
N LEU A 106 -1.90 -1.27 6.31
CA LEU A 106 -2.94 -2.19 5.87
C LEU A 106 -2.44 -3.16 4.80
N ALA A 107 -1.61 -2.67 3.88
CA ALA A 107 -1.24 -3.39 2.67
C ALA A 107 -0.19 -4.50 2.90
N VAL A 108 0.88 -4.18 3.63
CA VAL A 108 2.01 -5.11 3.81
C VAL A 108 1.59 -6.44 4.46
N PRO A 109 0.75 -6.48 5.51
CA PRO A 109 0.27 -7.73 6.09
C PRO A 109 -0.53 -8.60 5.11
N MET A 110 -1.22 -8.01 4.12
CA MET A 110 -2.05 -8.77 3.18
C MET A 110 -1.19 -9.68 2.30
N PHE A 111 -0.18 -9.10 1.65
CA PHE A 111 0.70 -9.89 0.80
C PHE A 111 1.76 -10.65 1.59
N ALA A 112 2.22 -10.14 2.75
CA ALA A 112 3.14 -10.89 3.61
C ALA A 112 2.48 -12.18 4.12
N LEU A 113 1.22 -12.13 4.58
CA LEU A 113 0.46 -13.32 4.95
C LEU A 113 0.32 -14.30 3.78
N PHE A 114 0.03 -13.79 2.58
CA PHE A 114 -0.10 -14.64 1.40
C PHE A 114 1.22 -15.35 1.06
N ILE A 115 2.34 -14.63 1.07
CA ILE A 115 3.67 -15.19 0.84
C ILE A 115 4.02 -16.21 1.92
N GLU A 116 3.75 -15.90 3.19
CA GLU A 116 3.97 -16.80 4.32
C GLU A 116 3.16 -18.10 4.18
N TYR A 117 1.89 -17.98 3.78
CA TYR A 117 1.02 -19.12 3.51
C TYR A 117 1.54 -20.00 2.36
N LEU A 118 2.06 -19.39 1.28
CA LEU A 118 2.72 -20.14 0.20
C LEU A 118 3.93 -20.92 0.73
N GLY A 119 4.78 -20.29 1.54
CA GLY A 119 5.90 -20.94 2.21
C GLY A 119 5.46 -22.12 3.07
N TRP A 120 4.42 -21.94 3.89
CA TRP A 120 3.85 -23.01 4.72
C TRP A 120 3.32 -24.19 3.89
N ARG A 121 2.65 -23.93 2.76
CA ARG A 121 2.13 -25.00 1.89
C ARG A 121 3.22 -25.84 1.25
N VAL A 122 4.33 -25.23 0.84
CA VAL A 122 5.44 -25.95 0.20
C VAL A 122 6.46 -26.50 1.20
N ALA A 123 6.33 -26.19 2.50
CA ALA A 123 7.27 -26.61 3.53
C ALA A 123 7.50 -28.14 3.59
N ARG A 124 6.49 -28.95 3.26
CA ARG A 124 6.62 -30.42 3.26
C ARG A 124 7.30 -30.98 2.01
N THR A 125 7.19 -30.31 0.88
CA THR A 125 7.68 -30.80 -0.43
C THR A 125 8.99 -30.14 -0.85
N ASN A 126 9.17 -28.86 -0.52
CA ASN A 126 10.34 -28.06 -0.88
C ASN A 126 10.76 -27.12 0.28
N PRO A 127 11.50 -27.64 1.29
CA PRO A 127 11.88 -26.85 2.46
C PRO A 127 12.71 -25.61 2.14
N ARG A 128 13.53 -25.64 1.08
CA ARG A 128 14.36 -24.49 0.66
C ARG A 128 13.51 -23.34 0.14
N GLU A 129 12.49 -23.64 -0.65
CA GLU A 129 11.56 -22.63 -1.15
C GLU A 129 10.70 -22.07 -0.02
N ALA A 130 10.28 -22.92 0.93
CA ALA A 130 9.55 -22.47 2.11
C ALA A 130 10.35 -21.45 2.94
N GLN A 131 11.64 -21.71 3.17
CA GLN A 131 12.53 -20.76 3.87
C GLN A 131 12.64 -19.42 3.13
N ARG A 132 12.68 -19.43 1.79
CA ARG A 132 12.74 -18.21 1.00
C ARG A 132 11.47 -17.37 1.12
N HIS A 133 10.29 -18.01 0.99
CA HIS A 133 9.01 -17.32 1.17
C HIS A 133 8.87 -16.77 2.59
N ASP A 134 9.28 -17.54 3.60
CA ASP A 134 9.25 -17.09 4.99
C ASP A 134 10.15 -15.87 5.23
N TRP A 135 11.39 -15.90 4.72
CA TRP A 135 12.30 -14.75 4.77
C TRP A 135 11.71 -13.53 4.08
N LEU A 136 11.13 -13.70 2.88
CA LEU A 136 10.57 -12.59 2.12
C LEU A 136 9.39 -11.95 2.86
N ALA A 137 8.48 -12.77 3.37
CA ALA A 137 7.34 -12.30 4.15
C ALA A 137 7.79 -11.55 5.41
N HIS A 138 8.76 -12.10 6.13
CA HIS A 138 9.30 -11.47 7.35
C HIS A 138 10.03 -10.15 7.05
N GLU A 139 10.87 -10.13 6.01
CA GLU A 139 11.64 -8.93 5.63
C GLU A 139 10.72 -7.82 5.09
N MET A 140 9.64 -8.15 4.38
CA MET A 140 8.59 -7.18 4.02
C MET A 140 7.86 -6.67 5.26
N ALA A 141 7.50 -7.55 6.19
CA ALA A 141 6.80 -7.21 7.43
C ALA A 141 7.66 -6.41 8.42
N ARG A 142 8.99 -6.46 8.32
CA ARG A 142 9.93 -5.74 9.20
C ARG A 142 9.70 -4.23 9.26
N LEU A 143 9.11 -3.66 8.22
CA LEU A 143 8.83 -2.24 8.15
C LEU A 143 7.60 -1.84 8.99
N LEU A 144 6.77 -2.82 9.37
CA LEU A 144 5.47 -2.60 10.01
C LEU A 144 5.54 -2.03 11.43
N PRO A 145 6.36 -2.51 12.39
CA PRO A 145 6.28 -2.01 13.76
C PRO A 145 6.54 -0.50 13.88
N ALA A 146 7.57 0.00 13.18
CA ALA A 146 7.89 1.42 13.15
C ALA A 146 6.82 2.22 12.38
N ALA A 147 6.37 1.72 11.23
CA ALA A 147 5.31 2.38 10.45
C ALA A 147 3.98 2.44 11.22
N TYR A 148 3.61 1.39 11.95
CA TYR A 148 2.40 1.34 12.79
C TYR A 148 2.42 2.40 13.88
N SER A 149 3.58 2.59 14.51
CA SER A 149 3.78 3.64 15.51
C SER A 149 3.57 5.03 14.91
N LEU A 150 4.11 5.28 13.69
CA LEU A 150 3.86 6.53 12.97
C LEU A 150 2.41 6.69 12.53
N THR A 151 1.73 5.61 12.12
CA THR A 151 0.29 5.61 11.82
C THR A 151 -0.51 6.05 13.04
N ALA A 152 -0.21 5.50 14.22
CA ALA A 152 -0.88 5.86 15.46
C ALA A 152 -0.65 7.32 15.86
N ILE A 153 0.60 7.81 15.77
CA ILE A 153 0.96 9.20 16.09
C ILE A 153 0.26 10.17 15.14
N THR A 154 0.35 9.93 13.83
CA THR A 154 -0.29 10.77 12.81
C THR A 154 -1.81 10.70 12.87
N GLY A 155 -2.38 9.55 13.24
CA GLY A 155 -3.82 9.36 13.42
C GLY A 155 -4.36 10.08 14.64
N ALA A 156 -3.66 10.00 15.78
CA ALA A 156 -3.99 10.78 16.96
C ALA A 156 -3.90 12.29 16.68
N ALA A 157 -2.82 12.72 16.01
CA ALA A 157 -2.66 14.12 15.59
C ALA A 157 -3.81 14.57 14.68
N LEU A 158 -4.19 13.77 13.68
CA LEU A 158 -5.35 14.04 12.83
C LEU A 158 -6.64 14.16 13.64
N GLY A 159 -6.89 13.24 14.58
CA GLY A 159 -8.07 13.28 15.44
C GLY A 159 -8.13 14.57 16.25
N PHE A 160 -7.05 14.95 16.93
CA PHE A 160 -6.98 16.21 17.67
C PHE A 160 -7.21 17.42 16.77
N LEU A 161 -6.59 17.45 15.58
CA LEU A 161 -6.77 18.53 14.63
C LEU A 161 -8.21 18.62 14.13
N LEU A 162 -8.87 17.51 13.83
CA LEU A 162 -10.27 17.52 13.38
C LEU A 162 -11.22 18.05 14.45
N PHE A 163 -11.12 17.58 15.70
CA PHE A 163 -11.98 18.05 16.79
C PHE A 163 -11.72 19.49 17.21
N THR A 164 -10.50 19.99 17.02
CA THR A 164 -10.13 21.39 17.34
C THR A 164 -10.43 22.36 16.20
N ALA A 165 -10.09 22.01 14.96
CA ALA A 165 -10.32 22.84 13.76
C ALA A 165 -11.78 22.87 13.30
N TYR A 166 -12.49 21.74 13.45
CA TYR A 166 -13.82 21.55 12.88
C TYR A 166 -14.83 21.00 13.92
N PRO A 167 -15.00 21.65 15.08
CA PRO A 167 -15.82 21.14 16.16
C PRO A 167 -17.29 20.93 15.75
N ARG A 168 -17.85 21.82 14.91
CA ARG A 168 -19.22 21.70 14.39
C ARG A 168 -19.40 20.47 13.51
N LEU A 169 -18.48 20.26 12.57
CA LEU A 169 -18.49 19.09 11.68
C LEU A 169 -18.33 17.80 12.48
N MET A 170 -17.38 17.77 13.42
CA MET A 170 -17.15 16.59 14.25
C MET A 170 -18.32 16.32 15.20
N GLY A 171 -18.98 17.35 15.73
CA GLY A 171 -20.23 17.20 16.47
C GLY A 171 -21.35 16.58 15.63
N TYR A 172 -21.49 17.02 14.38
CA TYR A 172 -22.46 16.46 13.44
C TYR A 172 -22.16 14.99 13.10
N LEU A 173 -20.91 14.68 12.70
CA LEU A 173 -20.50 13.31 12.37
C LEU A 173 -20.59 12.37 13.57
N SER A 174 -20.18 12.81 14.76
CA SER A 174 -20.29 11.97 15.97
C SER A 174 -21.75 11.78 16.42
N GLY A 175 -22.64 12.74 16.16
CA GLY A 175 -24.08 12.58 16.37
C GLY A 175 -24.70 11.50 15.49
N ILE A 176 -24.25 11.38 14.24
CA ILE A 176 -24.72 10.34 13.30
C ILE A 176 -24.06 9.00 13.59
N PHE A 177 -22.72 9.00 13.67
CA PHE A 177 -21.89 7.79 13.67
C PHE A 177 -21.44 7.34 15.06
N GLY A 178 -22.03 7.88 16.13
CA GLY A 178 -21.64 7.64 17.52
C GLY A 178 -21.26 6.18 17.86
N PRO A 179 -22.09 5.17 17.50
CA PRO A 179 -21.74 3.77 17.73
C PRO A 179 -20.43 3.35 17.04
N THR A 180 -20.22 3.79 15.79
CA THR A 180 -19.02 3.44 15.03
C THR A 180 -17.77 4.17 15.54
N PHE A 181 -17.89 5.39 16.09
CA PHE A 181 -16.79 6.09 16.76
C PHE A 181 -16.27 5.34 18.00
N VAL A 182 -17.13 4.55 18.66
CA VAL A 182 -16.74 3.70 19.80
C VAL A 182 -16.17 2.36 19.32
N VAL A 183 -16.76 1.76 18.26
CA VAL A 183 -16.32 0.47 17.73
C VAL A 183 -14.98 0.55 17.00
N TYR A 184 -14.73 1.65 16.28
CA TYR A 184 -13.49 1.91 15.55
C TYR A 184 -12.21 1.69 16.38
N PRO A 185 -12.02 2.34 17.55
CA PRO A 185 -10.81 2.17 18.35
C PRO A 185 -10.66 0.74 18.91
N LEU A 186 -11.75 0.00 19.12
CA LEU A 186 -11.66 -1.40 19.57
C LEU A 186 -11.03 -2.29 18.51
N PHE A 187 -11.43 -2.15 17.24
CA PHE A 187 -10.82 -2.87 16.14
C PHE A 187 -9.38 -2.41 15.88
N PHE A 188 -9.09 -1.12 16.04
CA PHE A 188 -7.72 -0.61 15.97
C PHE A 188 -6.80 -1.24 17.04
N VAL A 189 -7.28 -1.36 18.29
CA VAL A 189 -6.53 -2.06 19.35
C VAL A 189 -6.35 -3.54 19.03
N ALA A 190 -7.41 -4.20 18.55
CA ALA A 190 -7.33 -5.61 18.15
C ALA A 190 -6.33 -5.83 17.00
N GLU A 191 -6.36 -4.97 15.99
CA GLU A 191 -5.40 -4.92 14.88
C GLU A 191 -3.97 -4.73 15.41
N THR A 192 -3.75 -3.74 16.28
CA THR A 192 -2.44 -3.47 16.90
C THR A 192 -1.92 -4.72 17.61
N LEU A 193 -2.73 -5.33 18.47
CA LEU A 193 -2.34 -6.52 19.22
C LEU A 193 -2.01 -7.67 18.29
N CYS A 194 -2.84 -7.93 17.27
CA CYS A 194 -2.55 -8.95 16.26
C CYS A 194 -1.23 -8.68 15.53
N LEU A 195 -0.95 -7.43 15.13
CA LEU A 195 0.30 -7.07 14.45
C LEU A 195 1.53 -7.32 15.29
N TYR A 196 1.54 -6.81 16.52
CA TYR A 196 2.69 -6.95 17.41
C TYR A 196 2.90 -8.42 17.81
N VAL A 197 1.82 -9.15 18.11
CA VAL A 197 1.94 -10.58 18.43
C VAL A 197 2.40 -11.35 17.20
N TRP A 198 1.82 -11.14 16.02
CA TRP A 198 2.24 -11.79 14.77
C TRP A 198 3.72 -11.53 14.51
N TYR A 199 4.14 -10.27 14.39
CA TYR A 199 5.52 -9.93 14.03
C TYR A 199 6.56 -10.45 15.05
N TYR A 200 6.36 -10.24 16.35
CA TYR A 200 7.35 -10.63 17.37
C TYR A 200 7.29 -12.11 17.77
N SER A 201 6.27 -12.85 17.32
CA SER A 201 6.16 -14.29 17.57
C SER A 201 6.63 -15.16 16.41
N TRP A 202 7.20 -14.56 15.36
CA TRP A 202 7.63 -15.25 14.13
C TRP A 202 8.41 -16.55 14.39
N GLU A 203 9.48 -16.45 15.20
CA GLU A 203 10.31 -17.60 15.58
C GLU A 203 9.62 -18.52 16.60
N ARG A 204 8.84 -17.95 17.53
CA ARG A 204 8.18 -18.70 18.62
C ARG A 204 7.02 -19.57 18.14
N LEU A 205 6.38 -19.15 17.05
CA LEU A 205 5.26 -19.86 16.43
C LEU A 205 5.69 -20.57 15.13
N HIS A 206 6.98 -20.84 14.96
CA HIS A 206 7.48 -21.64 13.85
C HIS A 206 7.12 -23.16 14.02
N GLY A 207 7.28 -23.93 12.95
CA GLY A 207 7.05 -25.39 12.96
C GLY A 207 5.58 -25.78 13.13
N GLU A 208 5.28 -26.62 14.12
CA GLU A 208 3.91 -27.14 14.35
C GLU A 208 2.88 -26.05 14.68
N ARG A 209 3.34 -24.90 15.21
CA ARG A 209 2.50 -23.77 15.59
C ARG A 209 2.31 -22.74 14.47
N LYS A 210 2.86 -22.97 13.28
CA LYS A 210 2.79 -22.03 12.14
C LYS A 210 1.35 -21.71 11.74
N GLY A 211 0.43 -22.66 11.93
CA GLY A 211 -1.00 -22.42 11.72
C GLY A 211 -1.57 -21.30 12.60
N LEU A 212 -1.14 -21.20 13.86
CA LEU A 212 -1.56 -20.12 14.76
C LEU A 212 -1.00 -18.77 14.30
N HIS A 213 0.25 -18.75 13.83
CA HIS A 213 0.87 -17.55 13.27
C HIS A 213 0.10 -17.04 12.03
N LEU A 214 -0.28 -17.94 11.12
CA LEU A 214 -1.12 -17.59 9.96
C LEU A 214 -2.51 -17.07 10.36
N ILE A 215 -3.14 -17.64 11.40
CA ILE A 215 -4.42 -17.15 11.93
C ILE A 215 -4.27 -15.73 12.48
N LEU A 216 -3.18 -15.43 13.22
CA LEU A 216 -2.91 -14.09 13.71
C LEU A 216 -2.73 -13.08 12.57
N GLY A 217 -2.00 -13.46 11.52
CA GLY A 217 -1.87 -12.65 10.31
C GLY A 217 -3.21 -12.47 9.58
N LEU A 218 -4.06 -13.48 9.54
CA LEU A 218 -5.41 -13.37 8.96
C LEU A 218 -6.29 -12.41 9.77
N LEU A 219 -6.30 -12.54 11.10
CA LEU A 219 -7.05 -11.65 12.00
C LEU A 219 -6.58 -10.20 11.89
N LEU A 220 -5.26 -9.97 11.80
CA LEU A 220 -4.68 -8.66 11.52
C LEU A 220 -5.29 -8.03 10.26
N ASN A 221 -5.31 -8.78 9.15
CA ASN A 221 -5.87 -8.30 7.89
C ASN A 221 -7.38 -8.04 7.97
N VAL A 222 -8.13 -8.90 8.67
CA VAL A 222 -9.57 -8.72 8.88
C VAL A 222 -9.84 -7.45 9.69
N PHE A 223 -9.15 -7.26 10.81
CA PHE A 223 -9.33 -6.08 11.66
C PHE A 223 -8.92 -4.80 10.96
N GLY A 224 -7.77 -4.76 10.28
CA GLY A 224 -7.35 -3.60 9.49
C GLY A 224 -8.36 -3.25 8.38
N THR A 225 -8.93 -4.25 7.71
CA THR A 225 -9.97 -4.03 6.69
C THR A 225 -11.25 -3.45 7.30
N ILE A 226 -11.67 -3.94 8.48
CA ILE A 226 -12.83 -3.40 9.20
C ILE A 226 -12.59 -1.94 9.61
N VAL A 227 -11.39 -1.62 10.13
CA VAL A 227 -11.00 -0.24 10.49
C VAL A 227 -11.09 0.67 9.27
N MET A 228 -10.58 0.24 8.11
CA MET A 228 -10.70 0.96 6.85
C MET A 228 -12.16 1.18 6.46
N PHE A 229 -12.99 0.13 6.51
CA PHE A 229 -14.40 0.19 6.11
C PHE A 229 -15.20 1.17 6.97
N ILE A 230 -14.94 1.21 8.28
CA ILE A 230 -15.58 2.17 9.18
C ILE A 230 -15.13 3.60 8.84
N ALA A 231 -13.83 3.84 8.67
CA ALA A 231 -13.33 5.18 8.33
C ALA A 231 -13.83 5.66 6.96
N ASP A 232 -13.95 4.73 6.00
CA ASP A 232 -14.48 5.01 4.67
C ASP A 232 -15.96 5.37 4.71
N ALA A 233 -16.76 4.80 5.64
CA ALA A 233 -18.15 5.20 5.84
C ALA A 233 -18.27 6.68 6.18
N TRP A 234 -17.43 7.16 7.09
CA TRP A 234 -17.40 8.58 7.48
C TRP A 234 -16.95 9.47 6.30
N ALA A 235 -15.90 9.05 5.60
CA ALA A 235 -15.35 9.82 4.49
C ALA A 235 -16.31 9.87 3.28
N THR A 236 -17.00 8.79 2.96
CA THR A 236 -17.94 8.75 1.82
C THR A 236 -19.27 9.36 2.16
N PHE A 237 -19.73 9.32 3.41
CA PHE A 237 -20.91 10.05 3.84
C PHE A 237 -20.75 11.56 3.60
N MET A 238 -19.55 12.11 3.77
CA MET A 238 -19.27 13.51 3.45
C MET A 238 -19.46 13.83 1.95
N MET A 239 -19.25 12.85 1.05
CA MET A 239 -19.39 13.02 -0.40
C MET A 239 -20.80 12.68 -0.91
N THR A 240 -21.34 11.55 -0.48
CA THR A 240 -22.63 11.04 -0.91
C THR A 240 -23.50 10.78 0.32
N PRO A 241 -23.95 11.83 1.04
CA PRO A 241 -24.74 11.62 2.24
C PRO A 241 -26.06 10.91 1.89
N ALA A 242 -26.40 9.92 2.72
CA ALA A 242 -27.62 9.13 2.65
C ALA A 242 -28.09 8.82 4.08
N GLY A 243 -29.34 8.40 4.25
CA GLY A 243 -29.88 8.11 5.60
C GLY A 243 -30.06 9.34 6.48
N VAL A 244 -30.19 10.53 5.89
CA VAL A 244 -30.45 11.80 6.56
C VAL A 244 -31.55 12.57 5.83
N ASP A 245 -32.31 13.39 6.55
CA ASP A 245 -33.31 14.29 5.96
C ASP A 245 -32.65 15.55 5.34
N PRO A 246 -33.40 16.40 4.62
CA PRO A 246 -32.85 17.63 4.04
C PRO A 246 -32.26 18.63 5.05
N GLN A 247 -32.59 18.49 6.34
CA GLN A 247 -32.05 19.29 7.43
C GLN A 247 -30.80 18.65 8.06
N GLY A 248 -30.41 17.46 7.60
CA GLY A 248 -29.26 16.69 8.09
C GLY A 248 -29.57 15.80 9.30
N ALA A 249 -30.83 15.68 9.74
CA ALA A 249 -31.15 14.78 10.85
C ALA A 249 -31.10 13.31 10.40
N LEU A 250 -30.57 12.44 11.28
CA LEU A 250 -30.44 11.01 11.00
C LEU A 250 -31.80 10.34 10.86
N THR A 251 -32.04 9.70 9.72
CA THR A 251 -33.22 8.86 9.47
C THR A 251 -32.86 7.38 9.49
N SER A 252 -31.67 7.01 9.02
CA SER A 252 -31.19 5.62 8.95
C SER A 252 -29.67 5.55 9.07
N LEU A 253 -29.18 4.99 10.17
CA LEU A 253 -27.74 4.75 10.35
C LEU A 253 -27.19 3.77 9.30
N TYR A 254 -28.01 2.77 8.91
CA TYR A 254 -27.61 1.82 7.89
C TYR A 254 -27.33 2.51 6.56
N ASP A 255 -28.22 3.39 6.11
CA ASP A 255 -28.05 4.09 4.83
C ASP A 255 -26.94 5.15 4.91
N ALA A 256 -26.71 5.74 6.09
CA ALA A 256 -25.57 6.64 6.31
C ALA A 256 -24.22 5.90 6.16
N VAL A 257 -24.12 4.67 6.68
CA VAL A 257 -22.92 3.82 6.52
C VAL A 257 -22.83 3.26 5.11
N TRP A 258 -23.88 2.61 4.62
CA TRP A 258 -23.98 1.99 3.30
C TRP A 258 -24.39 3.02 2.22
N ASN A 259 -23.73 4.18 2.25
CA ASN A 259 -24.00 5.23 1.27
C ASN A 259 -23.43 4.86 -0.12
N PRO A 260 -23.89 5.50 -1.21
CA PRO A 260 -23.51 5.11 -2.58
C PRO A 260 -22.00 5.03 -2.83
N GLY A 261 -21.22 5.93 -2.21
CA GLY A 261 -19.77 5.96 -2.36
C GLY A 261 -19.01 4.91 -1.54
N TRP A 262 -19.65 4.26 -0.55
CA TRP A 262 -18.97 3.43 0.46
C TRP A 262 -18.27 2.20 -0.11
N MET A 263 -19.03 1.27 -0.72
CA MET A 263 -18.47 0.03 -1.26
C MET A 263 -17.49 0.28 -2.43
N PRO A 264 -17.78 1.17 -3.39
CA PRO A 264 -16.82 1.47 -4.45
C PRO A 264 -15.51 2.05 -3.91
N LEU A 265 -15.56 2.94 -2.90
CA LEU A 265 -14.34 3.47 -2.29
C LEU A 265 -13.57 2.40 -1.54
N ASN A 266 -14.24 1.52 -0.78
CA ASN A 266 -13.61 0.39 -0.09
C ASN A 266 -12.85 -0.51 -1.07
N VAL A 267 -13.46 -0.85 -2.21
CA VAL A 267 -12.82 -1.65 -3.27
C VAL A 267 -11.61 -0.91 -3.83
N HIS A 268 -11.76 0.38 -4.15
CA HIS A 268 -10.66 1.19 -4.66
C HIS A 268 -9.50 1.29 -3.68
N ARG A 269 -9.76 1.63 -2.41
CA ARG A 269 -8.74 1.78 -1.37
C ARG A 269 -8.05 0.46 -1.06
N LEU A 270 -8.78 -0.66 -0.99
CA LEU A 270 -8.18 -1.97 -0.77
C LEU A 270 -7.12 -2.27 -1.84
N VAL A 271 -7.48 -2.14 -3.12
CA VAL A 271 -6.56 -2.41 -4.24
C VAL A 271 -5.43 -1.37 -4.27
N ALA A 272 -5.75 -0.09 -4.09
CA ALA A 272 -4.77 1.00 -4.11
C ALA A 272 -3.73 0.87 -3.00
N ASN A 273 -4.16 0.48 -1.79
CA ASN A 273 -3.28 0.28 -0.65
C ASN A 273 -2.30 -0.86 -0.94
N ILE A 274 -2.76 -1.99 -1.50
CA ILE A 274 -1.86 -3.09 -1.88
C ILE A 274 -0.82 -2.65 -2.89
N THR A 275 -1.21 -1.92 -3.94
CA THR A 275 -0.26 -1.33 -4.90
C THR A 275 0.75 -0.40 -4.21
N PHE A 276 0.26 0.49 -3.34
CA PHE A 276 1.07 1.44 -2.59
C PHE A 276 2.11 0.76 -1.71
N GLY A 277 1.68 -0.21 -0.89
CA GLY A 277 2.56 -0.98 -0.01
C GLY A 277 3.60 -1.79 -0.79
N ALA A 278 3.20 -2.43 -1.88
CA ALA A 278 4.09 -3.22 -2.72
C ALA A 278 5.18 -2.36 -3.39
N LEU A 279 4.85 -1.16 -3.86
CA LEU A 279 5.83 -0.22 -4.41
C LEU A 279 6.78 0.35 -3.34
N LEU A 280 6.29 0.63 -2.13
CA LEU A 280 7.15 1.05 -1.02
C LEU A 280 8.11 -0.07 -0.57
N CYS A 281 7.64 -1.32 -0.46
CA CYS A 281 8.52 -2.47 -0.22
C CYS A 281 9.54 -2.65 -1.35
N SER A 282 9.14 -2.39 -2.60
CA SER A 282 10.05 -2.45 -3.76
C SER A 282 11.14 -1.37 -3.70
N ALA A 283 10.79 -0.16 -3.29
CA ALA A 283 11.76 0.92 -3.10
C ALA A 283 12.70 0.65 -1.91
N TYR A 284 12.20 0.08 -0.81
CA TYR A 284 13.03 -0.40 0.28
C TYR A 284 14.03 -1.47 -0.21
N ALA A 285 13.55 -2.45 -0.97
CA ALA A 285 14.41 -3.48 -1.56
C ALA A 285 15.46 -2.88 -2.50
N ALA A 286 15.08 -1.92 -3.33
CA ALA A 286 15.99 -1.18 -4.20
C ALA A 286 17.08 -0.43 -3.42
N TYR A 287 16.71 0.26 -2.34
CA TYR A 287 17.65 0.93 -1.46
C TYR A 287 18.63 -0.07 -0.83
N ARG A 288 18.12 -1.17 -0.26
CA ARG A 288 18.95 -2.22 0.35
C ARG A 288 19.87 -2.90 -0.64
N PHE A 289 19.41 -3.14 -1.87
CA PHE A 289 20.25 -3.65 -2.96
C PHE A 289 21.41 -2.70 -3.28
N LEU A 290 21.15 -1.40 -3.39
CA LEU A 290 22.17 -0.40 -3.74
C LEU A 290 23.23 -0.23 -2.64
N MET A 291 22.85 -0.50 -1.38
CA MET A 291 23.74 -0.44 -0.21
C MET A 291 24.41 -1.78 0.12
N ALA A 292 23.96 -2.89 -0.47
CA ALA A 292 24.50 -4.21 -0.17
C ALA A 292 25.89 -4.40 -0.78
N THR A 293 26.82 -4.87 0.04
CA THR A 293 28.20 -5.19 -0.36
C THR A 293 28.37 -6.66 -0.74
N ARG A 294 27.54 -7.55 -0.17
CA ARG A 294 27.53 -8.99 -0.45
C ARG A 294 26.63 -9.30 -1.65
N GLU A 295 27.07 -10.23 -2.51
CA GLU A 295 26.29 -10.68 -3.68
C GLU A 295 24.99 -11.37 -3.26
N GLU A 296 25.04 -12.20 -2.21
CA GLU A 296 23.85 -12.89 -1.66
C GLU A 296 22.76 -11.90 -1.22
N ASP A 297 23.13 -10.83 -0.50
CA ASP A 297 22.19 -9.80 -0.07
C ASP A 297 21.58 -9.09 -1.28
N ARG A 298 22.40 -8.80 -2.31
CA ARG A 298 21.91 -8.20 -3.57
C ARG A 298 20.92 -9.12 -4.27
N ALA A 299 21.18 -10.42 -4.30
CA ALA A 299 20.27 -11.40 -4.89
C ALA A 299 18.91 -11.42 -4.17
N LEU A 300 18.93 -11.43 -2.83
CA LEU A 300 17.73 -11.42 -2.00
C LEU A 300 16.89 -10.14 -2.19
N TYR A 301 17.53 -8.96 -2.16
CA TYR A 301 16.81 -7.69 -2.33
C TYR A 301 16.37 -7.43 -3.78
N ASP A 302 17.06 -7.94 -4.80
CA ASP A 302 16.55 -7.97 -6.19
C ASP A 302 15.27 -8.81 -6.27
N TRP A 303 15.25 -9.98 -5.64
CA TRP A 303 14.06 -10.84 -5.60
C TRP A 303 12.89 -10.19 -4.86
N MET A 304 13.15 -9.53 -3.72
CA MET A 304 12.14 -8.76 -2.98
C MET A 304 11.56 -7.62 -3.83
N GLY A 305 12.42 -6.82 -4.49
CA GLY A 305 12.00 -5.72 -5.36
C GLY A 305 11.21 -6.20 -6.58
N TYR A 306 11.61 -7.33 -7.16
CA TYR A 306 10.82 -7.99 -8.20
C TYR A 306 9.43 -8.42 -7.71
N THR A 307 9.36 -9.06 -6.54
CA THR A 307 8.09 -9.58 -6.02
C THR A 307 7.12 -8.44 -5.71
N GLY A 308 7.60 -7.37 -5.09
CA GLY A 308 6.80 -6.16 -4.88
C GLY A 308 6.30 -5.54 -6.19
N ASN A 309 7.16 -5.42 -7.21
CA ASN A 309 6.73 -4.88 -8.51
C ASN A 309 5.69 -5.77 -9.21
N VAL A 310 5.76 -7.10 -9.07
CA VAL A 310 4.75 -8.01 -9.62
C VAL A 310 3.41 -7.85 -8.90
N ILE A 311 3.41 -7.74 -7.57
CA ILE A 311 2.20 -7.47 -6.78
C ILE A 311 1.60 -6.13 -7.20
N ALA A 312 2.43 -5.09 -7.36
CA ALA A 312 2.00 -3.78 -7.81
C ALA A 312 1.39 -3.83 -9.22
N LEU A 313 2.05 -4.45 -10.20
CA LEU A 313 1.52 -4.59 -11.56
C LEU A 313 0.19 -5.34 -11.60
N PHE A 314 0.07 -6.42 -10.82
CA PHE A 314 -1.15 -7.21 -10.74
C PHE A 314 -2.30 -6.38 -10.15
N THR A 315 -2.07 -5.67 -9.04
CA THR A 315 -3.11 -4.85 -8.40
C THR A 315 -3.45 -3.59 -9.21
N MET A 316 -2.47 -2.97 -9.86
CA MET A 316 -2.68 -1.84 -10.76
C MET A 316 -3.58 -2.17 -11.95
N LEU A 317 -3.57 -3.42 -12.43
CA LEU A 317 -4.48 -3.87 -13.48
C LEU A 317 -5.96 -3.65 -13.10
N PHE A 318 -6.30 -3.73 -11.81
CA PHE A 318 -7.68 -3.58 -11.33
C PHE A 318 -8.04 -2.15 -10.93
N LEU A 319 -7.05 -1.30 -10.65
CA LEU A 319 -7.26 0.07 -10.16
C LEU A 319 -8.11 0.96 -11.08
N PRO A 320 -7.90 0.97 -12.41
CA PRO A 320 -8.75 1.76 -13.32
C PRO A 320 -10.23 1.39 -13.21
N PHE A 321 -10.56 0.12 -13.00
CA PHE A 321 -11.94 -0.32 -12.84
C PHE A 321 -12.52 0.12 -11.50
N ALA A 322 -11.78 -0.08 -10.42
CA ALA A 322 -12.23 0.34 -9.09
C ALA A 322 -12.43 1.88 -9.03
N GLY A 323 -11.54 2.63 -9.69
CA GLY A 323 -11.67 4.08 -9.84
C GLY A 323 -12.86 4.48 -10.72
N TYR A 324 -13.10 3.79 -11.84
CA TYR A 324 -14.27 4.04 -12.69
C TYR A 324 -15.59 3.72 -11.95
N TYR A 325 -15.63 2.62 -11.20
CA TYR A 325 -16.79 2.25 -10.39
C TYR A 325 -17.11 3.33 -9.35
N PHE A 326 -16.10 3.79 -8.60
CA PHE A 326 -16.29 4.87 -7.64
C PHE A 326 -16.71 6.18 -8.32
N GLY A 327 -16.07 6.54 -9.43
CA GLY A 327 -16.47 7.70 -10.21
C GLY A 327 -17.94 7.62 -10.61
N PHE A 328 -18.35 6.50 -11.23
CA PHE A 328 -19.71 6.28 -11.71
C PHE A 328 -20.77 6.51 -10.62
N GLU A 329 -20.58 5.98 -9.42
CA GLU A 329 -21.51 6.18 -8.30
C GLU A 329 -21.59 7.66 -7.86
N LEU A 330 -20.48 8.39 -7.88
CA LEU A 330 -20.51 9.84 -7.62
C LEU A 330 -21.31 10.59 -8.71
N PHE A 331 -21.11 10.26 -9.99
CA PHE A 331 -21.88 10.86 -11.08
C PHE A 331 -23.38 10.54 -10.99
N ALA A 332 -23.72 9.29 -10.64
CA ALA A 332 -25.09 8.84 -10.47
C ALA A 332 -25.77 9.54 -9.29
N PHE A 333 -25.03 9.80 -8.21
CA PHE A 333 -25.52 10.55 -7.06
C PHE A 333 -25.76 12.03 -7.40
N SER A 334 -24.83 12.70 -8.10
CA SER A 334 -25.03 14.09 -8.52
C SER A 334 -24.25 14.44 -9.79
N ALA A 335 -24.95 15.01 -10.77
CA ALA A 335 -24.33 15.51 -12.00
C ALA A 335 -23.25 16.59 -11.74
N THR A 336 -23.35 17.33 -10.63
CA THR A 336 -22.36 18.34 -10.21
C THR A 336 -20.96 17.75 -10.06
N TYR A 337 -20.86 16.51 -9.56
CA TYR A 337 -19.58 15.83 -9.44
C TYR A 337 -18.91 15.69 -10.80
N GLY A 338 -19.70 15.36 -11.81
CA GLY A 338 -19.19 15.21 -13.15
C GLY A 338 -18.76 16.47 -13.84
N VAL A 339 -19.55 17.53 -13.70
CA VAL A 339 -19.19 18.86 -14.21
C VAL A 339 -17.88 19.30 -13.58
N THR A 340 -17.74 19.18 -12.26
CA THR A 340 -16.53 19.60 -11.53
C THR A 340 -15.29 18.81 -11.92
N LEU A 341 -15.42 17.48 -12.03
CA LEU A 341 -14.31 16.55 -12.29
C LEU A 341 -13.83 16.53 -13.75
N MET A 342 -14.77 16.58 -14.71
CA MET A 342 -14.45 16.30 -16.12
C MET A 342 -14.53 17.54 -17.01
N GLY A 343 -15.35 18.53 -16.66
CA GLY A 343 -15.55 19.75 -17.45
C GLY A 343 -15.20 21.06 -16.76
N GLY A 344 -14.82 21.02 -15.48
CA GLY A 344 -14.67 22.19 -14.60
C GLY A 344 -13.24 22.38 -14.10
N VAL A 345 -13.12 23.07 -12.96
CA VAL A 345 -11.83 23.50 -12.35
C VAL A 345 -10.87 22.34 -12.07
N LEU A 346 -11.37 21.12 -11.83
CA LEU A 346 -10.55 19.95 -11.53
C LEU A 346 -10.22 19.07 -12.75
N SER A 347 -10.66 19.45 -13.96
CA SER A 347 -10.39 18.67 -15.18
C SER A 347 -8.89 18.50 -15.46
N TRP A 348 -8.10 19.57 -15.28
CA TRP A 348 -6.64 19.52 -15.41
C TRP A 348 -5.97 18.68 -14.34
N LEU A 349 -6.54 18.60 -13.13
CA LEU A 349 -6.06 17.68 -12.12
C LEU A 349 -6.17 16.23 -12.61
N PHE A 350 -7.24 15.88 -13.32
CA PHE A 350 -7.41 14.55 -13.91
C PHE A 350 -6.44 14.26 -15.06
N ILE A 351 -6.03 15.29 -15.80
CA ILE A 351 -4.96 15.17 -16.80
C ILE A 351 -3.60 14.91 -16.12
N ILE A 352 -3.28 15.67 -15.06
CA ILE A 352 -2.08 15.42 -14.26
C ILE A 352 -2.11 14.00 -13.67
N GLN A 353 -3.25 13.58 -13.13
CA GLN A 353 -3.45 12.23 -12.63
C GLN A 353 -3.17 11.19 -13.71
N ALA A 354 -3.69 11.39 -14.93
CA ALA A 354 -3.48 10.47 -16.05
C ALA A 354 -1.99 10.33 -16.42
N ILE A 355 -1.25 11.44 -16.44
CA ILE A 355 0.20 11.46 -16.69
C ILE A 355 0.95 10.71 -15.59
N VAL A 356 0.62 10.96 -14.32
CA VAL A 356 1.25 10.30 -13.17
C VAL A 356 0.99 8.79 -13.18
N ILE A 357 -0.24 8.38 -13.51
CA ILE A 357 -0.59 6.97 -13.70
C ILE A 357 0.21 6.37 -14.88
N ALA A 358 0.36 7.09 -15.99
CA ALA A 358 1.17 6.64 -17.12
C ALA A 358 2.63 6.36 -16.70
N VAL A 359 3.23 7.25 -15.90
CA VAL A 359 4.57 7.05 -15.35
C VAL A 359 4.65 5.79 -14.49
N LEU A 360 3.63 5.50 -13.66
CA LEU A 360 3.59 4.29 -12.85
C LEU A 360 3.56 3.02 -13.72
N PHE A 361 2.64 2.96 -14.68
CA PHE A 361 2.48 1.77 -15.53
C PHE A 361 3.70 1.54 -16.45
N ILE A 362 4.19 2.60 -17.09
CA ILE A 362 5.38 2.52 -17.96
C ILE A 362 6.61 2.16 -17.12
N GLY A 363 6.79 2.79 -15.95
CA GLY A 363 7.93 2.51 -15.07
C GLY A 363 7.91 1.06 -14.55
N ALA A 364 6.76 0.56 -14.11
CA ALA A 364 6.63 -0.82 -13.62
C ALA A 364 6.82 -1.86 -14.74
N ALA A 365 6.33 -1.55 -15.95
CA ALA A 365 6.58 -2.37 -17.15
C ALA A 365 8.06 -2.34 -17.55
N TYR A 366 8.69 -1.16 -17.53
CA TYR A 366 10.11 -0.98 -17.83
C TYR A 366 11.01 -1.74 -16.86
N TYR A 367 10.72 -1.69 -15.56
CA TYR A 367 11.41 -2.51 -14.57
C TYR A 367 11.29 -4.01 -14.91
N SER A 368 10.11 -4.45 -15.33
CA SER A 368 9.87 -5.85 -15.69
C SER A 368 10.64 -6.24 -16.95
N TRP A 369 10.74 -5.36 -17.96
CA TRP A 369 11.57 -5.60 -19.14
C TRP A 369 13.07 -5.65 -18.81
N LEU A 370 13.55 -4.77 -17.94
CA LEU A 370 14.92 -4.88 -17.41
C LEU A 370 15.13 -6.21 -16.68
N GLY A 371 14.09 -6.69 -16.00
CA GLY A 371 14.06 -8.00 -15.38
C GLY A 371 14.22 -9.17 -16.35
N LEU A 372 14.00 -9.00 -17.66
CA LEU A 372 14.30 -10.07 -18.63
C LEU A 372 15.81 -10.30 -18.75
N LEU A 373 16.64 -9.27 -18.55
CA LEU A 373 18.10 -9.39 -18.65
C LEU A 373 18.71 -10.38 -17.65
N ARG A 374 18.04 -10.61 -16.51
CA ARG A 374 18.48 -11.57 -15.49
C ARG A 374 17.97 -13.00 -15.73
N ILE A 375 17.13 -13.21 -16.74
CA ILE A 375 16.54 -14.51 -17.10
C ILE A 375 17.23 -15.03 -18.37
N PRO A 376 18.08 -16.07 -18.29
CA PRO A 376 18.67 -16.69 -19.47
C PRO A 376 17.61 -17.31 -20.38
N GLY A 377 17.74 -17.19 -21.71
CA GLY A 377 16.75 -17.72 -22.66
C GLY A 377 15.53 -16.81 -22.85
N SER A 378 15.63 -15.53 -22.51
CA SER A 378 14.56 -14.52 -22.64
C SER A 378 14.71 -13.62 -23.87
N GLU A 379 15.71 -13.86 -24.73
CA GLU A 379 16.10 -12.98 -25.85
C GLU A 379 14.94 -12.78 -26.84
N ALA A 380 14.16 -13.84 -27.08
CA ALA A 380 12.99 -13.80 -27.96
C ALA A 380 11.84 -12.94 -27.41
N GLN A 381 11.78 -12.74 -26.09
CA GLN A 381 10.79 -11.89 -25.41
C GLN A 381 11.28 -10.44 -25.36
N GLN A 382 12.59 -10.22 -25.16
CA GLN A 382 13.19 -8.88 -25.09
C GLN A 382 12.94 -8.04 -26.36
N ARG A 383 12.89 -8.67 -27.54
CA ARG A 383 12.62 -7.97 -28.81
C ARG A 383 11.26 -7.24 -28.86
N TRP A 384 10.29 -7.66 -28.03
CA TRP A 384 8.95 -7.07 -27.99
C TRP A 384 8.83 -5.89 -27.03
N SER A 385 9.78 -5.73 -26.10
CA SER A 385 9.75 -4.64 -25.12
C SER A 385 9.64 -3.24 -25.76
N PRO A 386 10.38 -2.90 -26.84
CA PRO A 386 10.21 -1.60 -27.50
C PRO A 386 8.83 -1.39 -28.10
N VAL A 387 8.24 -2.44 -28.70
CA VAL A 387 6.90 -2.39 -29.32
C VAL A 387 5.85 -2.11 -28.27
N PHE A 388 5.86 -2.86 -27.15
CA PHE A 388 4.94 -2.63 -26.05
C PHE A 388 5.13 -1.25 -25.42
N ASN A 389 6.37 -0.77 -25.31
CA ASN A 389 6.60 0.58 -24.82
C ASN A 389 5.96 1.66 -25.72
N VAL A 390 6.11 1.55 -27.04
CA VAL A 390 5.47 2.46 -27.99
C VAL A 390 3.95 2.40 -27.88
N LEU A 391 3.37 1.20 -27.79
CA LEU A 391 1.92 1.04 -27.64
C LEU A 391 1.39 1.62 -26.32
N LEU A 392 2.11 1.44 -25.21
CA LEU A 392 1.74 2.03 -23.92
C LEU A 392 1.81 3.56 -23.97
N ILE A 393 2.91 4.11 -24.50
CA ILE A 393 3.07 5.57 -24.64
C ILE A 393 1.95 6.13 -25.53
N ALA A 394 1.67 5.52 -26.68
CA ALA A 394 0.61 5.97 -27.57
C ALA A 394 -0.76 5.94 -26.88
N GLY A 395 -1.09 4.86 -26.17
CA GLY A 395 -2.34 4.76 -25.41
C GLY A 395 -2.43 5.82 -24.31
N PHE A 396 -1.35 6.05 -23.56
CA PHE A 396 -1.34 7.08 -22.52
C PHE A 396 -1.40 8.51 -23.06
N ILE A 397 -0.82 8.78 -24.24
CA ILE A 397 -0.97 10.09 -24.92
C ILE A 397 -2.45 10.35 -25.23
N VAL A 398 -3.16 9.36 -25.79
CA VAL A 398 -4.60 9.49 -26.05
C VAL A 398 -5.37 9.68 -24.74
N TRP A 399 -5.06 8.90 -23.70
CA TRP A 399 -5.76 8.98 -22.42
C TRP A 399 -5.55 10.32 -21.69
N ALA A 400 -4.33 10.86 -21.75
CA ALA A 400 -3.95 12.14 -21.16
C ALA A 400 -4.36 13.36 -22.03
N THR A 401 -5.04 13.15 -23.16
CA THR A 401 -5.49 14.26 -24.00
C THR A 401 -6.57 15.09 -23.27
N PRO A 402 -6.39 16.41 -23.11
CA PRO A 402 -7.39 17.26 -22.46
C PRO A 402 -8.58 17.53 -23.39
N HIS A 403 -9.77 17.71 -22.80
CA HIS A 403 -10.97 18.08 -23.56
C HIS A 403 -10.95 19.55 -24.00
N THR A 404 -10.37 20.42 -23.16
CA THR A 404 -10.18 21.85 -23.41
C THR A 404 -8.72 22.23 -23.18
N MET A 405 -8.18 23.15 -23.99
CA MET A 405 -6.83 23.68 -23.78
C MET A 405 -6.78 24.81 -22.74
N ALA A 406 -7.96 25.34 -22.36
CA ALA A 406 -8.11 26.36 -21.33
C ALA A 406 -7.76 25.77 -19.95
N ALA A 407 -6.75 26.34 -19.29
CA ALA A 407 -6.29 25.94 -17.96
C ALA A 407 -7.17 26.49 -16.83
N SER A 408 -7.98 27.51 -17.12
CA SER A 408 -8.91 28.15 -16.18
C SER A 408 -10.29 28.35 -16.80
N ILE A 409 -11.30 28.62 -15.95
CA ILE A 409 -12.66 28.98 -16.40
C ILE A 409 -12.62 30.29 -17.22
N GLU A 410 -11.72 31.21 -16.89
CA GLU A 410 -11.55 32.50 -17.58
C GLU A 410 -11.03 32.32 -19.01
N GLU A 411 -10.18 31.31 -19.24
CA GLU A 411 -9.69 30.94 -20.58
C GLU A 411 -10.70 30.13 -21.40
N SER A 412 -11.79 29.64 -20.78
CA SER A 412 -12.77 28.74 -21.40
C SER A 412 -13.71 29.42 -22.42
N THR A 413 -13.41 30.65 -22.85
CA THR A 413 -14.23 31.42 -23.81
C THR A 413 -14.05 30.95 -25.26
N GLY A 414 -13.03 30.14 -25.55
CA GLY A 414 -12.82 29.50 -26.85
C GLY A 414 -13.38 28.08 -26.87
N GLY A 415 -14.23 27.76 -27.86
CA GLY A 415 -14.80 26.42 -28.03
C GLY A 415 -13.75 25.29 -28.16
N PHE A 416 -14.23 24.05 -28.32
CA PHE A 416 -13.34 22.89 -28.31
C PHE A 416 -12.40 22.84 -29.52
N HIS A 417 -11.15 22.42 -29.28
CA HIS A 417 -10.19 22.16 -30.35
C HIS A 417 -10.68 20.97 -31.21
N PRO A 418 -10.65 21.03 -32.56
CA PRO A 418 -11.28 20.03 -33.43
C PRO A 418 -10.72 18.60 -33.26
N ILE A 419 -9.41 18.46 -33.04
CA ILE A 419 -8.75 17.15 -32.83
C ILE A 419 -8.73 16.76 -31.34
N LEU A 420 -8.14 17.60 -30.48
CA LEU A 420 -8.00 17.33 -29.05
C LEU A 420 -9.35 17.22 -28.33
N GLY A 421 -10.34 18.03 -28.72
CA GLY A 421 -11.69 17.95 -28.18
C GLY A 421 -12.37 16.60 -28.47
N ALA A 422 -12.14 16.03 -29.66
CA ALA A 422 -12.67 14.71 -30.01
C ALA A 422 -12.00 13.57 -29.21
N LEU A 423 -10.69 13.68 -28.94
CA LEU A 423 -9.94 12.69 -28.15
C LEU A 423 -10.10 12.86 -26.63
N GLY A 424 -10.38 14.08 -26.18
CA GLY A 424 -10.47 14.46 -24.77
C GLY A 424 -11.78 14.05 -24.09
N VAL A 425 -12.78 13.55 -24.82
CA VAL A 425 -14.01 12.98 -24.25
C VAL A 425 -13.76 11.60 -23.63
N MET A 426 -14.70 11.14 -22.79
CA MET A 426 -14.51 9.88 -22.05
C MET A 426 -14.41 8.63 -22.94
N ALA A 427 -15.07 8.59 -24.10
CA ALA A 427 -15.09 7.38 -24.93
C ALA A 427 -13.70 6.98 -25.49
N PRO A 428 -12.92 7.86 -26.15
CA PRO A 428 -11.55 7.55 -26.55
C PRO A 428 -10.62 7.23 -25.37
N LYS A 429 -10.82 7.93 -24.23
CA LYS A 429 -10.08 7.63 -23.00
C LYS A 429 -10.32 6.21 -22.51
N MET A 430 -11.56 5.73 -22.56
CA MET A 430 -11.91 4.35 -22.17
C MET A 430 -11.31 3.31 -23.12
N ILE A 431 -11.30 3.56 -24.43
CA ILE A 431 -10.62 2.69 -25.40
C ILE A 431 -9.12 2.65 -25.09
N ALA A 432 -8.50 3.81 -24.91
CA ALA A 432 -7.07 3.92 -24.69
C ALA A 432 -6.63 3.20 -23.41
N VAL A 433 -7.30 3.44 -22.28
CA VAL A 433 -6.93 2.79 -21.00
C VAL A 433 -7.14 1.29 -21.05
N THR A 434 -8.21 0.79 -21.66
CA THR A 434 -8.46 -0.66 -21.74
C THR A 434 -7.47 -1.36 -22.68
N LEU A 435 -7.09 -0.74 -23.80
CA LEU A 435 -6.03 -1.25 -24.68
C LEU A 435 -4.65 -1.22 -24.01
N VAL A 436 -4.34 -0.17 -23.24
CA VAL A 436 -3.13 -0.11 -22.41
C VAL A 436 -3.07 -1.30 -21.45
N LEU A 437 -4.18 -1.64 -20.80
CA LEU A 437 -4.25 -2.82 -19.92
C LEU A 437 -4.07 -4.14 -20.69
N VAL A 438 -4.59 -4.26 -21.92
CA VAL A 438 -4.31 -5.42 -22.78
C VAL A 438 -2.81 -5.54 -23.07
N VAL A 439 -2.14 -4.43 -23.42
CA VAL A 439 -0.69 -4.41 -23.70
C VAL A 439 0.13 -4.76 -22.45
N LEU A 440 -0.23 -4.24 -21.28
CA LEU A 440 0.41 -4.58 -20.02
C LEU A 440 0.26 -6.07 -19.69
N TYR A 441 -0.94 -6.61 -19.86
CA TYR A 441 -1.19 -8.02 -19.66
C TYR A 441 -0.43 -8.91 -20.66
N ALA A 442 -0.40 -8.51 -21.93
CA ALA A 442 0.43 -9.17 -22.96
C ALA A 442 1.93 -9.15 -22.59
N SER A 443 2.42 -8.02 -22.08
CA SER A 443 3.77 -7.88 -21.54
C SER A 443 4.03 -8.84 -20.37
N TYR A 444 3.06 -8.98 -19.47
CA TYR A 444 3.13 -9.94 -18.37
C TYR A 444 3.16 -11.39 -18.87
N LEU A 445 2.36 -11.77 -19.86
CA LEU A 445 2.40 -13.10 -20.47
C LEU A 445 3.76 -13.42 -21.09
N LEU A 446 4.38 -12.47 -21.79
CA LEU A 446 5.75 -12.65 -22.30
C LEU A 446 6.74 -12.85 -21.15
N TYR A 447 6.64 -12.02 -20.12
CA TYR A 447 7.53 -12.11 -18.97
C TYR A 447 7.40 -13.47 -18.26
N ARG A 448 6.18 -13.99 -18.08
CA ARG A 448 5.92 -15.30 -17.46
C ARG A 448 6.50 -16.47 -18.25
N ARG A 449 6.66 -16.32 -19.57
CA ARG A 449 7.25 -17.33 -20.46
C ARG A 449 8.76 -17.21 -20.61
N ALA A 450 9.35 -16.11 -20.15
CA ALA A 450 10.79 -15.88 -20.28
C ALA A 450 11.59 -17.01 -19.60
N GLY A 451 12.60 -17.54 -20.30
CA GLY A 451 13.47 -18.60 -19.77
C GLY A 451 12.78 -19.93 -19.50
N ARG A 452 11.58 -20.17 -20.05
CA ARG A 452 10.84 -21.42 -19.91
C ARG A 452 10.53 -22.06 -21.26
N VAL A 453 10.69 -23.39 -21.32
CA VAL A 453 10.36 -24.22 -22.49
C VAL A 453 9.07 -24.99 -22.20
N PRO A 454 7.98 -24.71 -22.93
CA PRO A 454 6.74 -25.48 -22.80
C PRO A 454 6.95 -26.93 -23.24
N VAL A 455 6.50 -27.89 -22.43
CA VAL A 455 6.62 -29.33 -22.71
C VAL A 455 5.35 -29.96 -23.26
N VAL A 456 4.21 -29.26 -23.17
CA VAL A 456 2.92 -29.80 -23.63
C VAL A 456 2.89 -29.93 -25.16
N PRO A 457 2.33 -31.03 -25.71
CA PRO A 457 2.43 -31.32 -27.14
C PRO A 457 1.69 -30.30 -28.01
N TRP A 458 0.64 -29.68 -27.47
CA TRP A 458 -0.17 -28.66 -28.14
C TRP A 458 0.32 -27.22 -27.91
N HIS A 459 1.53 -27.01 -27.35
CA HIS A 459 1.99 -25.67 -26.97
C HIS A 459 1.99 -24.66 -28.13
N ARG A 460 2.28 -25.09 -29.37
CA ARG A 460 2.27 -24.19 -30.54
C ARG A 460 0.86 -23.70 -30.85
N THR A 461 -0.09 -24.63 -30.94
CA THR A 461 -1.50 -24.32 -31.19
C THR A 461 -2.09 -23.52 -30.03
N GLY A 462 -1.78 -23.91 -28.79
CA GLY A 462 -2.22 -23.20 -27.59
C GLY A 462 -1.68 -21.77 -27.53
N ALA A 463 -0.41 -21.56 -27.88
CA ALA A 463 0.17 -20.23 -27.94
C ALA A 463 -0.49 -19.36 -29.03
N LEU A 464 -0.76 -19.94 -30.21
CA LEU A 464 -1.48 -19.25 -31.28
C LEU A 464 -2.89 -18.84 -30.85
N VAL A 465 -3.64 -19.77 -30.24
CA VAL A 465 -4.99 -19.51 -29.72
C VAL A 465 -4.96 -18.43 -28.64
N GLN A 466 -4.01 -18.49 -27.71
CA GLN A 466 -3.89 -17.51 -26.63
C GLN A 466 -3.59 -16.10 -27.15
N TRP A 467 -2.61 -15.96 -28.06
CA TRP A 467 -2.30 -14.66 -28.66
C TRP A 467 -3.43 -14.17 -29.57
N GLY A 468 -4.11 -15.07 -30.28
CA GLY A 468 -5.33 -14.77 -31.04
C GLY A 468 -6.45 -14.26 -30.14
N ALA A 469 -6.66 -14.85 -28.96
CA ALA A 469 -7.65 -14.41 -27.99
C ALA A 469 -7.30 -13.04 -27.37
N VAL A 470 -6.02 -12.76 -27.10
CA VAL A 470 -5.56 -11.42 -26.69
C VAL A 470 -5.83 -10.39 -27.78
N GLY A 471 -5.52 -10.71 -29.05
CA GLY A 471 -5.81 -9.85 -30.19
C GLY A 471 -7.31 -9.62 -30.40
N LEU A 472 -8.12 -10.67 -30.26
CA LEU A 472 -9.58 -10.59 -30.32
C LEU A 472 -10.14 -9.71 -29.20
N THR A 473 -9.59 -9.82 -27.98
CA THR A 473 -9.96 -8.96 -26.85
C THR A 473 -9.73 -7.48 -27.21
N ALA A 474 -8.56 -7.14 -27.74
CA ALA A 474 -8.26 -5.79 -28.19
C ALA A 474 -9.19 -5.31 -29.31
N LEU A 475 -9.49 -6.18 -30.29
CA LEU A 475 -10.39 -5.87 -31.39
C LEU A 475 -11.81 -5.58 -30.91
N VAL A 476 -12.36 -6.45 -30.04
CA VAL A 476 -13.72 -6.29 -29.50
C VAL A 476 -13.83 -5.03 -28.64
N ILE A 477 -12.82 -4.76 -27.80
CA ILE A 477 -12.75 -3.51 -27.02
C ILE A 477 -12.80 -2.28 -27.94
N THR A 478 -11.97 -2.29 -28.99
CA THR A 478 -11.92 -1.19 -29.96
C THR A 478 -13.27 -1.04 -30.68
N ALA A 479 -13.88 -2.13 -31.12
CA ALA A 479 -15.18 -2.11 -31.80
C ALA A 479 -16.30 -1.57 -30.89
N LEU A 480 -16.36 -2.02 -29.63
CA LEU A 480 -17.32 -1.54 -28.63
C LEU A 480 -17.14 -0.05 -28.34
N GLY A 481 -15.90 0.41 -28.25
CA GLY A 481 -15.59 1.80 -28.00
C GLY A 481 -15.92 2.70 -29.19
N VAL A 482 -15.56 2.30 -30.41
CA VAL A 482 -15.90 3.05 -31.64
C VAL A 482 -17.42 3.12 -31.81
N TYR A 483 -18.13 2.01 -31.59
CA TYR A 483 -19.59 2.02 -31.59
C TYR A 483 -20.15 2.96 -30.51
N GLY A 484 -19.65 2.87 -29.28
CA GLY A 484 -20.05 3.73 -28.17
C GLY A 484 -19.79 5.23 -28.41
N TYR A 485 -18.73 5.57 -29.14
CA TYR A 485 -18.37 6.95 -29.47
C TYR A 485 -19.47 7.65 -30.28
N PHE A 486 -20.04 6.96 -31.26
CA PHE A 486 -21.10 7.48 -32.12
C PHE A 486 -22.52 7.25 -31.57
N ALA A 487 -22.64 6.55 -30.45
CA ALA A 487 -23.93 6.22 -29.85
C ALA A 487 -24.43 7.30 -28.85
N ALA A 488 -25.72 7.23 -28.52
CA ALA A 488 -26.32 8.02 -27.45
C ALA A 488 -25.62 7.80 -26.10
N ALA A 489 -25.70 8.78 -25.19
CA ALA A 489 -24.96 8.78 -23.93
C ALA A 489 -25.21 7.51 -23.08
N GLU A 490 -26.46 7.03 -23.01
CA GLU A 490 -26.81 5.81 -22.28
C GLU A 490 -26.10 4.57 -22.84
N VAL A 491 -26.09 4.42 -24.17
CA VAL A 491 -25.43 3.30 -24.85
C VAL A 491 -23.91 3.37 -24.64
N ARG A 492 -23.33 4.57 -24.70
CA ARG A 492 -21.90 4.83 -24.47
C ARG A 492 -21.42 4.42 -23.08
N ILE A 493 -22.25 4.65 -22.06
CA ILE A 493 -21.96 4.19 -20.68
C ILE A 493 -21.96 2.66 -20.65
N LYS A 494 -22.98 2.01 -21.22
CA LYS A 494 -23.08 0.55 -21.27
C LYS A 494 -21.91 -0.08 -22.05
N THR A 495 -21.51 0.48 -23.19
CA THR A 495 -20.37 -0.06 -23.96
C THR A 495 -19.06 0.10 -23.23
N SER A 496 -18.88 1.14 -22.41
CA SER A 496 -17.70 1.31 -21.55
C SER A 496 -17.62 0.21 -20.47
N ILE A 497 -18.76 -0.17 -19.88
CA ILE A 497 -18.84 -1.31 -18.95
C ILE A 497 -18.50 -2.62 -19.68
N TRP A 498 -19.04 -2.83 -20.89
CA TRP A 498 -18.74 -4.02 -21.68
C TRP A 498 -17.28 -4.14 -22.09
N GLN A 499 -16.60 -3.02 -22.41
CA GLN A 499 -15.15 -3.04 -22.66
C GLN A 499 -14.37 -3.60 -21.46
N ILE A 500 -14.76 -3.24 -20.23
CA ILE A 500 -14.16 -3.75 -19.00
C ILE A 500 -14.44 -5.24 -18.82
N VAL A 501 -15.69 -5.67 -19.03
CA VAL A 501 -16.07 -7.08 -18.92
C VAL A 501 -15.30 -7.93 -19.93
N VAL A 502 -15.21 -7.49 -21.19
CA VAL A 502 -14.43 -8.16 -22.25
C VAL A 502 -12.96 -8.26 -21.87
N LEU A 503 -12.37 -7.18 -21.34
CA LEU A 503 -11.00 -7.17 -20.86
C LEU A 503 -10.78 -8.20 -19.74
N MET A 504 -11.68 -8.26 -18.76
CA MET A 504 -11.58 -9.20 -17.64
C MET A 504 -11.75 -10.65 -18.07
N VAL A 505 -12.76 -10.94 -18.89
CA VAL A 505 -12.96 -12.29 -19.46
C VAL A 505 -11.76 -12.68 -20.33
N GLY A 506 -11.23 -11.77 -21.14
CA GLY A 506 -10.05 -12.00 -21.97
C GLY A 506 -8.81 -12.31 -21.13
N ILE A 507 -8.56 -11.54 -20.07
CA ILE A 507 -7.43 -11.76 -19.15
C ILE A 507 -7.59 -13.10 -18.43
N VAL A 508 -8.73 -13.37 -17.80
CA VAL A 508 -8.96 -14.60 -17.04
C VAL A 508 -8.86 -15.83 -17.93
N SER A 509 -9.55 -15.85 -19.08
CA SER A 509 -9.54 -17.00 -19.99
C SER A 509 -8.15 -17.30 -20.55
N THR A 510 -7.42 -16.28 -20.99
CA THR A 510 -6.06 -16.44 -21.51
C THR A 510 -5.05 -16.78 -20.42
N PHE A 511 -5.24 -16.30 -19.18
CA PHE A 511 -4.38 -16.64 -18.05
C PHE A 511 -4.57 -18.09 -17.62
N VAL A 512 -5.82 -18.57 -17.60
CA VAL A 512 -6.15 -19.97 -17.35
C VAL A 512 -5.54 -20.85 -18.43
N LEU A 513 -5.65 -20.46 -19.71
CA LEU A 513 -4.99 -21.17 -20.80
C LEU A 513 -3.46 -21.20 -20.62
N ASP A 514 -2.86 -20.10 -20.16
CA ASP A 514 -1.42 -20.03 -19.85
C ASP A 514 -1.00 -21.00 -18.74
N LEU A 515 -1.84 -21.17 -17.69
CA LEU A 515 -1.59 -22.15 -16.63
C LEU A 515 -1.52 -23.58 -17.19
N PHE A 516 -2.39 -23.92 -18.13
CA PHE A 516 -2.35 -25.23 -18.79
C PHE A 516 -1.18 -25.35 -19.78
N LEU A 517 -0.88 -24.29 -20.54
CA LEU A 517 0.21 -24.26 -21.51
C LEU A 517 1.58 -24.42 -20.85
N MET A 518 1.75 -23.81 -19.67
CA MET A 518 3.01 -23.81 -18.92
C MET A 518 3.11 -24.96 -17.92
N ARG A 519 2.17 -25.90 -17.92
CA ARG A 519 2.18 -27.04 -17.00
C ARG A 519 3.39 -27.93 -17.28
N GLY A 520 4.26 -28.05 -16.27
CA GLY A 520 5.50 -28.83 -16.38
C GLY A 520 6.57 -28.20 -17.26
N ALA A 521 6.46 -26.92 -17.61
CA ALA A 521 7.47 -26.22 -18.40
C ALA A 521 8.84 -26.28 -17.69
N GLN A 522 9.89 -26.51 -18.48
CA GLN A 522 11.26 -26.60 -17.96
C GLN A 522 11.94 -25.24 -18.03
N THR A 523 12.71 -24.87 -17.02
CA THR A 523 13.51 -23.64 -17.00
C THR A 523 14.83 -23.85 -17.75
N VAL A 524 15.16 -22.97 -18.70
CA VAL A 524 16.39 -23.04 -19.51
C VAL A 524 17.63 -22.96 -18.62
N ALA A 525 17.64 -22.01 -17.69
CA ALA A 525 18.64 -21.91 -16.64
C ALA A 525 18.08 -21.12 -15.45
N GLN A 526 18.81 -21.11 -14.34
CA GLN A 526 18.43 -20.36 -13.15
C GLN A 526 18.50 -18.85 -13.41
N VAL A 527 17.57 -18.14 -12.78
CA VAL A 527 17.50 -16.67 -12.79
C VAL A 527 18.71 -16.11 -12.03
N ARG A 528 19.40 -15.15 -12.63
CA ARG A 528 20.62 -14.53 -12.06
C ARG A 528 20.28 -13.32 -11.18
N TRP A 529 19.70 -13.58 -10.02
CA TRP A 529 19.39 -12.51 -9.05
C TRP A 529 20.66 -11.75 -8.64
N GLY A 530 20.54 -10.46 -8.36
CA GLY A 530 21.70 -9.63 -8.00
C GLY A 530 22.32 -8.90 -9.19
N THR A 531 22.00 -9.32 -10.41
CA THR A 531 22.63 -8.82 -11.65
C THR A 531 21.84 -7.71 -12.35
N LEU A 532 20.68 -7.31 -11.80
CA LEU A 532 19.87 -6.26 -12.39
C LEU A 532 20.65 -4.93 -12.48
N PRO A 533 20.58 -4.21 -13.62
CA PRO A 533 21.23 -2.91 -13.75
C PRO A 533 20.70 -1.90 -12.72
N ARG A 534 21.58 -1.01 -12.22
CA ARG A 534 21.23 0.03 -11.22
C ARG A 534 20.00 0.87 -11.58
N ARG A 535 19.81 1.15 -12.87
CA ARG A 535 18.63 1.87 -13.38
C ARG A 535 17.30 1.22 -13.02
N GLY A 536 17.23 -0.11 -12.90
CA GLY A 536 16.03 -0.80 -12.43
C GLY A 536 15.67 -0.43 -10.99
N HIS A 537 16.67 -0.30 -10.11
CA HIS A 537 16.46 0.10 -8.72
C HIS A 537 16.04 1.58 -8.60
N TYR A 538 16.61 2.46 -9.44
CA TYR A 538 16.15 3.86 -9.51
C TYR A 538 14.69 3.96 -9.95
N VAL A 539 14.25 3.10 -10.87
CA VAL A 539 12.84 3.02 -11.29
C VAL A 539 11.95 2.61 -10.13
N LEU A 540 12.32 1.61 -9.32
CA LEU A 540 11.52 1.21 -8.15
C LEU A 540 11.38 2.36 -7.12
N ILE A 541 12.46 3.10 -6.87
CA ILE A 541 12.44 4.27 -5.98
C ILE A 541 11.55 5.38 -6.56
N MET A 542 11.66 5.65 -7.86
CA MET A 542 10.80 6.60 -8.56
C MET A 542 9.33 6.19 -8.47
N LEU A 543 9.00 4.92 -8.69
CA LEU A 543 7.61 4.42 -8.60
C LEU A 543 7.01 4.64 -7.21
N ALA A 544 7.80 4.41 -6.14
CA ALA A 544 7.39 4.73 -4.78
C ALA A 544 7.11 6.22 -4.59
N PHE A 545 7.96 7.10 -5.11
CA PHE A 545 7.72 8.54 -5.03
C PHE A 545 6.44 8.95 -5.78
N VAL A 546 6.28 8.45 -7.00
CA VAL A 546 5.16 8.77 -7.88
C VAL A 546 3.83 8.27 -7.29
N ILE A 547 3.77 7.09 -6.66
CA ILE A 547 2.52 6.59 -6.06
C ILE A 547 2.14 7.37 -4.79
N VAL A 548 3.12 7.80 -3.99
CA VAL A 548 2.91 8.67 -2.82
C VAL A 548 2.35 10.02 -3.26
N TRP A 549 2.98 10.61 -4.27
CA TRP A 549 2.52 11.87 -4.85
C TRP A 549 1.10 11.75 -5.45
N LEU A 550 0.83 10.67 -6.19
CA LEU A 550 -0.50 10.38 -6.75
C LEU A 550 -1.57 10.26 -5.66
N MET A 551 -1.26 9.57 -4.56
CA MET A 551 -2.20 9.39 -3.45
C MET A 551 -2.56 10.72 -2.81
N ALA A 552 -1.61 11.65 -2.72
CA ALA A 552 -1.84 13.00 -2.22
C ALA A 552 -2.63 13.88 -3.20
N LEU A 553 -2.37 13.77 -4.50
CA LEU A 553 -3.20 14.40 -5.54
C LEU A 553 -4.66 13.94 -5.44
N MET A 554 -4.89 12.64 -5.30
CA MET A 554 -6.24 12.09 -5.23
C MET A 554 -6.93 12.35 -3.89
N GLY A 555 -6.17 12.50 -2.80
CA GLY A 555 -6.67 13.02 -1.53
C GLY A 555 -7.27 14.41 -1.68
N TYR A 556 -6.53 15.31 -2.33
CA TYR A 556 -7.03 16.65 -2.66
C TYR A 556 -8.24 16.60 -3.59
N ALA A 557 -8.19 15.82 -4.68
CA ALA A 557 -9.31 15.70 -5.62
C ALA A 557 -10.61 15.30 -4.93
N ARG A 558 -10.57 14.28 -4.05
CA ARG A 558 -11.76 13.84 -3.28
C ARG A 558 -12.28 14.88 -2.31
N SER A 559 -11.42 15.75 -1.77
CA SER A 559 -11.89 16.87 -0.97
C SER A 559 -12.48 17.98 -1.84
N GLY A 560 -11.81 18.29 -2.94
CA GLY A 560 -12.16 19.38 -3.83
C GLY A 560 -13.48 19.18 -4.59
N VAL A 561 -13.87 17.93 -4.86
CA VAL A 561 -15.16 17.65 -5.52
C VAL A 561 -16.37 18.06 -4.70
N ARG A 562 -16.24 18.20 -3.38
CA ARG A 562 -17.31 18.71 -2.52
C ARG A 562 -17.39 20.24 -2.54
N LEU A 563 -16.54 20.92 -3.31
CA LEU A 563 -16.51 22.38 -3.44
C LEU A 563 -16.40 23.06 -2.06
N ASN A 564 -17.44 23.81 -1.69
CA ASN A 564 -17.59 24.54 -0.44
C ASN A 564 -18.41 23.77 0.61
N TRP A 565 -18.42 22.43 0.56
CA TRP A 565 -19.14 21.59 1.52
C TRP A 565 -18.20 20.69 2.29
N HIS A 566 -18.39 20.64 3.61
CA HIS A 566 -17.83 19.57 4.45
C HIS A 566 -18.60 18.27 4.24
N VAL A 567 -19.94 18.36 4.26
CA VAL A 567 -20.87 17.28 3.89
C VAL A 567 -21.75 17.81 2.75
N TYR A 568 -21.64 17.20 1.58
CA TYR A 568 -22.24 17.70 0.35
C TYR A 568 -23.75 17.94 0.49
N GLY A 569 -24.19 19.19 0.31
CA GLY A 569 -25.60 19.59 0.41
C GLY A 569 -26.18 19.68 1.82
N ILE A 570 -25.39 19.46 2.88
CA ILE A 570 -25.86 19.48 4.27
C ILE A 570 -25.05 20.44 5.15
N VAL A 571 -23.73 20.23 5.22
CA VAL A 571 -22.85 21.04 6.08
C VAL A 571 -21.91 21.84 5.19
N GLN A 572 -22.20 23.13 5.05
CA GLN A 572 -21.39 24.06 4.28
C GLN A 572 -20.06 24.35 4.99
N ASP A 573 -18.98 24.47 4.21
CA ASP A 573 -17.68 24.97 4.66
C ASP A 573 -17.69 26.50 4.63
N THR A 574 -17.73 27.09 5.82
CA THR A 574 -17.70 28.56 6.04
C THR A 574 -16.31 29.04 6.47
N SER A 575 -15.28 28.19 6.38
CA SER A 575 -13.93 28.56 6.79
C SER A 575 -13.32 29.64 5.89
N PRO A 576 -12.41 30.49 6.42
CA PRO A 576 -11.69 31.46 5.59
C PRO A 576 -10.89 30.81 4.45
N GLY A 577 -10.43 29.57 4.64
CA GLY A 577 -9.80 28.73 3.63
C GLY A 577 -10.77 27.92 2.76
N ALA A 578 -12.08 28.19 2.81
CA ALA A 578 -13.07 27.48 2.00
C ALA A 578 -12.86 27.77 0.51
N GLY A 579 -12.60 26.72 -0.27
CA GLY A 579 -12.38 26.82 -1.71
C GLY A 579 -11.40 25.78 -2.26
N LEU A 580 -11.09 25.93 -3.54
CA LEU A 580 -10.10 25.14 -4.26
C LEU A 580 -8.83 25.98 -4.43
N PRO A 581 -7.71 25.65 -3.76
CA PRO A 581 -6.43 26.28 -4.06
C PRO A 581 -6.05 26.06 -5.53
N SER A 582 -5.21 26.92 -6.07
CA SER A 582 -4.71 26.79 -7.43
C SER A 582 -3.93 25.48 -7.61
N LEU A 583 -3.91 24.92 -8.82
CA LEU A 583 -3.16 23.67 -9.09
C LEU A 583 -1.67 23.80 -8.76
N GLY A 584 -1.09 25.00 -8.92
CA GLY A 584 0.30 25.28 -8.54
C GLY A 584 0.52 25.17 -7.03
N GLU A 585 -0.33 25.80 -6.22
CA GLU A 585 -0.26 25.70 -4.75
C GLU A 585 -0.46 24.26 -4.28
N VAL A 586 -1.44 23.57 -4.87
CA VAL A 586 -1.73 22.16 -4.60
C VAL A 586 -0.49 21.29 -4.88
N ALA A 587 0.18 21.49 -6.01
CA ALA A 587 1.37 20.74 -6.37
C ALA A 587 2.53 20.96 -5.38
N VAL A 588 2.72 22.20 -4.91
CA VAL A 588 3.73 22.53 -3.89
C VAL A 588 3.42 21.83 -2.57
N ILE A 589 2.18 21.92 -2.09
CA ILE A 589 1.74 21.32 -0.82
C ILE A 589 1.88 19.80 -0.86
N ILE A 590 1.41 19.16 -1.94
CA ILE A 590 1.53 17.70 -2.13
C ILE A 590 3.00 17.27 -2.15
N THR A 591 3.86 18.04 -2.82
CA THR A 591 5.30 17.74 -2.89
C THR A 591 5.94 17.85 -1.50
N ALA A 592 5.59 18.88 -0.73
CA ALA A 592 6.05 19.03 0.65
C ALA A 592 5.58 17.86 1.55
N ILE A 593 4.29 17.49 1.48
CA ILE A 593 3.74 16.35 2.22
C ILE A 593 4.46 15.04 1.84
N THR A 594 4.72 14.84 0.54
CA THR A 594 5.44 13.68 0.02
C THR A 594 6.85 13.62 0.58
N PHE A 595 7.57 14.75 0.60
CA PHE A 595 8.91 14.83 1.18
C PHE A 595 8.90 14.52 2.68
N VAL A 596 7.98 15.12 3.45
CA VAL A 596 7.83 14.83 4.89
C VAL A 596 7.54 13.35 5.13
N PHE A 597 6.67 12.73 4.32
CA PHE A 597 6.40 11.30 4.39
C PHE A 597 7.68 10.47 4.20
N PHE A 598 8.48 10.75 3.17
CA PHE A 598 9.74 10.02 2.95
C PHE A 598 10.78 10.25 4.03
N VAL A 599 10.86 11.44 4.62
CA VAL A 599 11.73 11.71 5.78
C VAL A 599 11.31 10.88 6.98
N LEU A 600 10.01 10.85 7.29
CA LEU A 600 9.47 10.03 8.38
C LEU A 600 9.65 8.53 8.11
N LEU A 601 9.45 8.09 6.88
CA LEU A 601 9.67 6.71 6.46
C LEU A 601 11.15 6.31 6.58
N ALA A 602 12.07 7.19 6.18
CA ALA A 602 13.50 6.97 6.34
C ALA A 602 13.91 6.89 7.82
N ALA A 603 13.33 7.75 8.67
CA ALA A 603 13.52 7.68 10.12
C ALA A 603 12.99 6.35 10.69
N ALA A 604 11.82 5.89 10.26
CA ALA A 604 11.27 4.58 10.63
C ALA A 604 12.23 3.45 10.22
N PHE A 605 12.78 3.51 9.01
CA PHE A 605 13.74 2.51 8.52
C PHE A 605 15.05 2.53 9.29
N ALA A 606 15.55 3.72 9.66
CA ALA A 606 16.73 3.84 10.50
C ALA A 606 16.51 3.20 11.88
N ILE A 607 15.35 3.44 12.51
CA ILE A 607 14.99 2.84 13.80
C ILE A 607 14.88 1.31 13.69
N SER A 608 14.19 0.80 12.67
CA SER A 608 14.11 -0.66 12.40
C SER A 608 15.46 -1.29 12.07
N GLY A 609 16.39 -0.52 11.50
CA GLY A 609 17.77 -0.91 11.22
C GLY A 609 18.66 -0.93 12.46
N LEU A 610 18.46 0.00 13.41
CA LEU A 610 19.16 0.03 14.70
C LEU A 610 18.71 -1.10 15.63
N ALA A 611 17.45 -1.53 15.54
CA ALA A 611 16.93 -2.69 16.26
C ALA A 611 17.51 -4.04 15.77
N ARG A 612 18.42 -4.01 14.78
CA ARG A 612 19.18 -5.16 14.33
C ARG A 612 20.17 -5.56 15.43
N ALA A 613 19.76 -6.43 16.35
CA ALA A 613 20.71 -7.39 16.91
C ALA A 613 21.43 -8.04 15.71
N PRO A 614 22.74 -8.34 15.79
CA PRO A 614 23.40 -9.05 14.71
C PRO A 614 22.56 -10.29 14.46
N ASP A 615 21.88 -10.31 13.31
CA ASP A 615 21.06 -11.44 12.92
C ASP A 615 22.04 -12.61 12.96
N VAL A 616 21.90 -13.45 13.99
CA VAL A 616 22.52 -14.75 13.99
C VAL A 616 21.85 -15.38 12.79
N HIS A 617 22.53 -15.36 11.65
CA HIS A 617 22.32 -16.38 10.63
C HIS A 617 22.34 -17.68 11.42
N THR A 618 21.18 -18.23 11.71
CA THR A 618 20.99 -19.44 12.53
C THR A 618 21.50 -20.62 11.72
N GLY A 619 22.79 -20.66 11.39
CA GLY A 619 23.50 -21.73 10.70
C GLY A 619 22.99 -22.14 9.32
N ALA A 620 21.80 -21.70 8.90
CA ALA A 620 21.15 -22.02 7.66
C ALA A 620 21.20 -20.77 6.78
N ALA A 621 22.14 -20.75 5.84
CA ALA A 621 22.15 -19.77 4.77
C ALA A 621 20.76 -19.75 4.12
N VAL A 622 20.11 -18.57 4.05
CA VAL A 622 18.91 -18.41 3.23
C VAL A 622 19.32 -18.84 1.83
N PRO A 623 18.71 -19.90 1.27
CA PRO A 623 19.15 -20.40 -0.02
C PRO A 623 19.09 -19.27 -1.05
N GLU A 624 20.15 -19.10 -1.84
CA GLU A 624 20.10 -18.16 -2.96
C GLU A 624 18.84 -18.42 -3.78
N PRO A 625 18.25 -17.37 -4.38
CA PRO A 625 17.00 -17.51 -5.10
C PRO A 625 17.08 -18.30 -6.42
N GLY A 626 17.64 -19.53 -6.43
CA GLY A 626 17.58 -20.49 -7.53
C GLY A 626 16.16 -21.04 -7.73
N GLY A 627 15.64 -20.97 -8.95
CA GLY A 627 14.21 -21.19 -9.25
C GLY A 627 13.71 -22.63 -9.14
N ALA A 628 12.45 -22.75 -8.72
CA ALA A 628 11.52 -23.79 -9.17
C ALA A 628 10.75 -23.27 -10.40
#